data_AF-A0A919ZT52-F1
#
_entry.id   AF-A0A919ZT52-F1
#
_cell.length_a   1.000
_cell.length_b   1.000
_cell.length_c   1.000
_cell.angle_alpha   90.00
_cell.angle_beta   90.00
_cell.angle_gamma   90.00
#
_symmetry.space_group_name_H-M   'P 1'
#
loop_
_entity.id
_entity.type
_entity.pdbx_description
1 polymer ?
#
loop_
_entity_poly.entity_id
_entity_poly.type
_entity_poly.pdbx_seq_one_letter_code
_entity_poly.pdbx_strand_id
1 'polypeptide(L)'
;MLGMMQYNYLKIKFFILLYAFLLSNLLIAQKYIFEGDPQLIFEEGSFKQNYNTGLFFYNTNQWELAIKLLKRCDELTRRKTIHYKPLAWSHIYIGDYAEAAKFLKKIKNKKHADLVRLVLKDLKKLPKRKKIEKKLIDKLYREKRDLVKEAKRKTIAFAKIEVSNYGP
;
A
#
# COMPACT_ATOMS: atom_id res chain seq x y z
N MET A 1 -1.04 -36.85 42.70
CA MET A 1 0.11 -36.33 41.93
C MET A 1 -0.24 -35.82 40.53
N LEU A 2 -1.10 -36.50 39.75
CA LEU A 2 -1.47 -36.10 38.37
C LEU A 2 -2.12 -34.70 38.26
N GLY A 3 -3.01 -34.33 39.18
CA GLY A 3 -3.67 -33.01 39.16
C GLY A 3 -2.74 -31.83 39.44
N MET A 4 -1.73 -32.01 40.31
CA MET A 4 -0.70 -30.97 40.57
C MET A 4 0.20 -30.74 39.35
N MET A 5 0.55 -31.82 38.63
CA MET A 5 1.35 -31.69 37.40
C MET A 5 0.56 -30.98 36.29
N GLN A 6 -0.73 -31.28 36.11
CA GLN A 6 -1.58 -30.57 35.15
C GLN A 6 -1.76 -29.08 35.51
N TYR A 7 -1.97 -28.76 36.78
CA TYR A 7 -2.10 -27.37 37.24
C TYR A 7 -0.83 -26.55 37.02
N ASN A 8 0.35 -27.13 37.31
CA ASN A 8 1.63 -26.49 37.04
C ASN A 8 1.87 -26.29 35.55
N TYR A 9 1.49 -27.27 34.70
CA TYR A 9 1.58 -27.15 33.25
C TYR A 9 0.70 -26.02 32.67
N LEU A 10 -0.53 -25.88 33.17
CA LEU A 10 -1.44 -24.78 32.78
C LEU A 10 -0.88 -23.41 33.18
N LYS A 11 -0.32 -23.27 34.39
CA LYS A 11 0.33 -22.03 34.83
C LYS A 11 1.51 -21.64 33.95
N ILE A 12 2.36 -22.62 33.60
CA ILE A 12 3.52 -22.39 32.73
C ILE A 12 3.07 -21.94 31.34
N LYS A 13 2.06 -22.60 30.75
CA LYS A 13 1.49 -22.18 29.46
C LYS A 13 0.93 -20.76 29.49
N PHE A 14 0.20 -20.40 30.55
CA PHE A 14 -0.32 -19.06 30.72
C PHE A 14 0.81 -18.02 30.81
N PHE A 15 1.86 -18.32 31.58
CA PHE A 15 3.03 -17.44 31.69
C PHE A 15 3.76 -17.26 30.35
N ILE A 16 3.90 -18.33 29.57
CA ILE A 16 4.51 -18.28 28.23
C ILE A 16 3.67 -17.42 27.29
N LEU A 17 2.33 -17.57 27.30
CA LEU A 17 1.42 -16.76 26.48
C LEU A 17 1.45 -15.27 26.90
N LEU A 18 1.44 -15.00 28.20
CA LEU A 18 1.53 -13.64 28.75
C LEU A 18 2.86 -12.99 28.38
N TYR A 19 3.96 -13.72 28.51
CA TYR A 19 5.29 -13.23 28.16
C TYR A 19 5.44 -12.99 26.65
N ALA A 20 4.91 -13.88 25.82
CA ALA A 20 4.86 -13.69 24.36
C ALA A 20 4.02 -12.46 23.98
N PHE A 21 2.88 -12.24 24.64
CA PHE A 21 2.05 -11.04 24.45
C PHE A 21 2.80 -9.77 24.85
N LEU A 22 3.47 -9.75 26.00
CA LEU A 22 4.26 -8.61 26.46
C LEU A 22 5.45 -8.31 25.53
N LEU A 23 6.19 -9.33 25.09
CA LEU A 23 7.28 -9.15 24.11
C LEU A 23 6.76 -8.63 22.77
N SER A 24 5.61 -9.11 22.31
CA SER A 24 5.01 -8.63 21.06
C SER A 24 4.70 -7.14 21.16
N ASN A 25 4.13 -6.69 22.29
CA ASN A 25 3.86 -5.28 22.54
C ASN A 25 5.16 -4.45 22.67
N LEU A 26 6.21 -4.99 23.28
CA LEU A 26 7.50 -4.29 23.40
C LEU A 26 8.18 -4.09 22.04
N LEU A 27 8.16 -5.10 21.18
CA LEU A 27 8.69 -5.00 19.81
C LEU A 27 7.88 -4.02 18.97
N ILE A 28 6.55 -4.00 19.15
CA ILE A 28 5.68 -3.01 18.52
C ILE A 28 6.02 -1.61 19.04
N ALA A 29 6.20 -1.43 20.34
CA ALA A 29 6.55 -0.16 20.97
C ALA A 29 7.92 0.36 20.50
N GLN A 30 8.96 -0.48 20.47
CA GLN A 30 10.28 -0.09 19.95
C GLN A 30 10.21 0.42 18.51
N LYS A 31 9.38 -0.20 17.67
CA LYS A 31 9.17 0.21 16.29
C LYS A 31 8.53 1.61 16.20
N TYR A 32 7.65 1.96 17.15
CA TYR A 32 7.03 3.28 17.24
C TYR A 32 7.91 4.34 17.90
N ILE A 33 8.84 3.97 18.79
CA ILE A 33 9.77 4.93 19.39
C ILE A 33 10.59 5.69 18.32
N PHE A 34 10.87 5.06 17.18
CA PHE A 34 11.59 5.70 16.07
C PHE A 34 10.73 6.61 15.17
N GLU A 35 9.39 6.54 15.27
CA GLU A 35 8.47 7.33 14.45
C GLU A 35 7.56 8.27 15.26
N GLY A 36 7.41 8.05 16.58
CA GLY A 36 6.45 8.66 17.50
C GLY A 36 5.17 7.83 17.67
N ASP A 37 4.35 8.15 18.68
CA ASP A 37 3.03 7.52 18.85
C ASP A 37 2.13 7.85 17.64
N PRO A 38 1.66 6.85 16.87
CA PRO A 38 0.82 7.08 15.69
C PRO A 38 -0.45 7.87 15.97
N GLN A 39 -1.02 7.73 17.17
CA GLN A 39 -2.25 8.44 17.51
C GLN A 39 -1.96 9.92 17.74
N LEU A 40 -0.91 10.23 18.51
CA LEU A 40 -0.44 11.60 18.70
C LEU A 40 -0.03 12.26 17.37
N ILE A 41 0.67 11.52 16.50
CA ILE A 41 1.04 12.00 15.17
C ILE A 41 -0.19 12.29 14.32
N PHE A 42 -1.21 11.44 14.37
CA PHE A 42 -2.44 11.66 13.62
C PHE A 42 -3.17 12.94 14.06
N GLU A 43 -3.22 13.16 15.38
CA GLU A 43 -3.92 14.29 15.99
C GLU A 43 -3.18 15.62 15.77
N GLU A 44 -1.90 15.67 16.15
CA GLU A 44 -1.11 16.89 16.28
C GLU A 44 0.10 16.95 15.33
N GLY A 45 0.43 15.84 14.68
CA GLY A 45 1.63 15.74 13.85
C GLY A 45 1.56 16.59 12.58
N SER A 46 2.73 17.05 12.15
CA SER A 46 2.90 17.73 10.88
C SER A 46 2.60 16.82 9.67
N PHE A 47 2.48 17.42 8.48
CA PHE A 47 2.39 16.66 7.23
C PHE A 47 3.53 15.64 7.09
N LYS A 48 4.76 16.03 7.45
CA LYS A 48 5.94 15.17 7.30
C LYS A 48 5.85 13.95 8.23
N GLN A 49 5.44 14.15 9.48
CA GLN A 49 5.24 13.06 10.44
C GLN A 49 4.14 12.12 9.97
N ASN A 50 2.94 12.65 9.65
CA ASN A 50 1.83 11.85 9.11
C ASN A 50 2.22 11.08 7.84
N TYR A 51 2.95 11.71 6.93
CA TYR A 51 3.42 11.05 5.71
C TYR A 51 4.40 9.91 6.01
N ASN A 52 5.39 10.15 6.88
CA ASN A 52 6.39 9.14 7.21
C ASN A 52 5.76 7.94 7.92
N THR A 53 4.93 8.17 8.94
CA THR A 53 4.24 7.11 9.67
C THR A 53 3.23 6.38 8.76
N GLY A 54 2.51 7.11 7.91
CA GLY A 54 1.64 6.50 6.90
C GLY A 54 2.40 5.63 5.90
N LEU A 55 3.59 6.05 5.48
CA LEU A 55 4.47 5.29 4.58
C LEU A 55 5.03 4.03 5.26
N PHE A 56 5.36 4.11 6.54
CA PHE A 56 5.75 2.95 7.32
C PHE A 56 4.64 1.88 7.38
N PHE A 57 3.41 2.29 7.67
CA PHE A 57 2.27 1.38 7.68
C PHE A 57 1.99 0.80 6.29
N TYR A 58 2.14 1.62 5.25
CA TYR A 58 2.04 1.18 3.86
C TYR A 58 3.07 0.06 3.56
N ASN A 59 4.34 0.28 3.92
CA ASN A 59 5.43 -0.68 3.67
C ASN A 59 5.28 -1.96 4.50
N THR A 60 4.62 -1.88 5.65
CA THR A 60 4.38 -3.02 6.55
C THR A 60 3.02 -3.69 6.31
N ASN A 61 2.36 -3.36 5.19
CA ASN A 61 1.07 -3.89 4.74
C ASN A 61 -0.13 -3.60 5.65
N GLN A 62 0.00 -2.66 6.59
CA GLN A 62 -1.08 -2.20 7.45
C GLN A 62 -1.86 -1.09 6.76
N TRP A 63 -2.51 -1.42 5.64
CA TRP A 63 -3.05 -0.43 4.71
C TRP A 63 -4.17 0.44 5.29
N GLU A 64 -4.98 -0.08 6.21
CA GLU A 64 -6.02 0.70 6.91
C GLU A 64 -5.40 1.86 7.71
N LEU A 65 -4.35 1.58 8.49
CA LEU A 65 -3.61 2.60 9.24
C LEU A 65 -2.87 3.56 8.31
N ALA A 66 -2.29 3.04 7.22
CA ALA A 66 -1.70 3.86 6.19
C ALA A 66 -2.71 4.84 5.58
N ILE A 67 -3.94 4.39 5.29
CA ILE A 67 -5.02 5.25 4.77
C ILE A 67 -5.34 6.35 5.77
N LYS A 68 -5.51 6.03 7.06
CA LYS A 68 -5.82 7.02 8.11
C LYS A 68 -4.80 8.17 8.11
N LEU A 69 -3.52 7.85 8.18
CA LEU A 69 -2.43 8.85 8.24
C LEU A 69 -2.20 9.57 6.91
N LEU A 70 -2.24 8.85 5.79
CA LEU A 70 -2.05 9.47 4.47
C LEU A 70 -3.24 10.33 4.05
N LYS A 71 -4.46 10.07 4.57
CA LYS A 71 -5.62 10.93 4.38
C LYS A 71 -5.52 12.19 5.23
N ARG A 72 -4.97 12.11 6.44
CA ARG A 72 -4.63 13.29 7.26
C ARG A 72 -3.70 14.24 6.51
N CYS A 73 -2.77 13.71 5.72
CA CYS A 73 -1.94 14.54 4.82
C CYS A 73 -2.75 15.36 3.80
N ASP A 74 -3.87 14.85 3.28
CA ASP A 74 -4.78 15.58 2.36
C ASP A 74 -5.45 16.77 3.08
N GLU A 75 -5.73 16.63 4.37
CA GLU A 75 -6.32 17.68 5.21
C GLU A 75 -5.28 18.78 5.54
N LEU A 76 -4.04 18.37 5.79
CA LEU A 76 -2.93 19.27 6.14
C LEU A 76 -2.35 20.02 4.92
N THR A 77 -2.63 19.59 3.68
CA THR A 77 -2.17 20.32 2.48
C THR A 77 -3.15 20.28 1.32
N ARG A 78 -3.38 21.44 0.70
CA ARG A 78 -4.18 21.57 -0.53
C ARG A 78 -3.43 21.22 -1.82
N ARG A 79 -2.11 20.97 -1.75
CA ARG A 79 -1.25 20.76 -2.93
C ARG A 79 -1.23 19.30 -3.37
N LYS A 80 -1.07 19.05 -4.68
CA LYS A 80 -0.77 17.72 -5.24
C LYS A 80 0.60 17.24 -4.76
N THR A 81 0.65 16.59 -3.61
CA THR A 81 1.88 16.15 -2.95
C THR A 81 2.09 14.63 -3.09
N ILE A 82 3.22 14.15 -2.55
CA ILE A 82 3.73 12.79 -2.74
C ILE A 82 2.85 11.70 -2.11
N HIS A 83 2.04 12.03 -1.10
CA HIS A 83 1.24 11.08 -0.32
C HIS A 83 0.10 10.40 -1.11
N TYR A 84 -0.40 11.02 -2.19
CA TYR A 84 -1.50 10.43 -2.99
C TYR A 84 -1.11 9.12 -3.67
N LYS A 85 0.18 8.92 -3.97
CA LYS A 85 0.64 7.66 -4.57
C LYS A 85 0.46 6.49 -3.60
N PRO A 86 1.07 6.48 -2.38
CA PRO A 86 0.84 5.41 -1.43
C PRO A 86 -0.63 5.34 -0.98
N LEU A 87 -1.34 6.47 -0.84
CA LEU A 87 -2.76 6.47 -0.46
C LEU A 87 -3.64 5.71 -1.47
N ALA A 88 -3.50 6.01 -2.76
CA ALA A 88 -4.25 5.31 -3.81
C ALA A 88 -3.94 3.81 -3.83
N TRP A 89 -2.67 3.43 -3.61
CA TRP A 89 -2.29 2.02 -3.53
C TRP A 89 -2.83 1.32 -2.28
N SER A 90 -2.85 1.98 -1.12
CA SER A 90 -3.47 1.41 0.08
C SER A 90 -4.94 1.08 -0.16
N HIS A 91 -5.71 1.99 -0.77
CA HIS A 91 -7.10 1.72 -1.17
C HIS A 91 -7.21 0.53 -2.14
N ILE A 92 -6.30 0.41 -3.10
CA ILE A 92 -6.26 -0.74 -4.01
C ILE A 92 -6.05 -2.05 -3.24
N TYR A 93 -5.12 -2.10 -2.29
CA TYR A 93 -4.81 -3.33 -1.55
C TYR A 93 -5.92 -3.75 -0.57
N ILE A 94 -6.71 -2.80 -0.04
CA ILE A 94 -7.89 -3.14 0.76
C ILE A 94 -9.11 -3.50 -0.10
N GLY A 95 -9.08 -3.19 -1.41
CA GLY A 95 -10.17 -3.50 -2.36
C GLY A 95 -11.11 -2.33 -2.65
N ASP A 96 -10.83 -1.14 -2.12
CA ASP A 96 -11.60 0.07 -2.35
C ASP A 96 -11.18 0.77 -3.65
N TYR A 97 -11.58 0.18 -4.77
CA TYR A 97 -11.24 0.66 -6.10
C TYR A 97 -11.94 1.98 -6.48
N ALA A 98 -13.04 2.32 -5.81
CA ALA A 98 -13.77 3.55 -6.05
C ALA A 98 -12.98 4.74 -5.49
N GLU A 99 -12.54 4.65 -4.24
CA GLU A 99 -11.79 5.71 -3.59
C GLU A 99 -10.38 5.85 -4.18
N ALA A 100 -9.72 4.73 -4.49
CA ALA A 100 -8.44 4.73 -5.20
C ALA A 100 -8.50 5.55 -6.50
N ALA A 101 -9.59 5.40 -7.29
CA ALA A 101 -9.77 6.11 -8.55
C ALA A 101 -9.88 7.63 -8.38
N LYS A 102 -10.45 8.12 -7.28
CA LYS A 102 -10.55 9.56 -6.98
C LYS A 102 -9.15 10.16 -6.78
N PHE A 103 -8.30 9.47 -6.01
CA PHE A 103 -6.94 9.94 -5.72
C PHE A 103 -5.98 9.87 -6.90
N LEU A 104 -6.23 9.04 -7.92
CA LEU A 104 -5.37 8.99 -9.12
C LEU A 104 -5.22 10.35 -9.82
N LYS A 105 -6.27 11.18 -9.85
CA LYS A 105 -6.23 12.52 -10.46
C LYS A 105 -5.31 13.50 -9.70
N LYS A 106 -5.04 13.21 -8.44
CA LYS A 106 -4.17 14.01 -7.56
C LYS A 106 -2.70 13.58 -7.62
N ILE A 107 -2.39 12.42 -8.21
CA ILE A 107 -1.00 11.95 -8.42
C ILE A 107 -0.28 12.82 -9.47
N LYS A 108 0.87 13.40 -9.11
CA LYS A 108 1.68 14.28 -9.98
C LYS A 108 2.21 13.56 -11.23
N ASN A 109 2.65 12.31 -11.10
CA ASN A 109 3.18 11.54 -12.23
C ASN A 109 2.04 10.94 -13.07
N LYS A 110 1.73 11.59 -14.20
CA LYS A 110 0.67 11.17 -15.13
C LYS A 110 0.86 9.75 -15.67
N LYS A 111 2.08 9.38 -16.07
CA LYS A 111 2.38 8.02 -16.58
C LYS A 111 2.08 6.96 -15.52
N HIS A 112 2.46 7.22 -14.27
CA HIS A 112 2.14 6.33 -13.15
C HIS A 112 0.62 6.25 -12.93
N ALA A 113 -0.08 7.39 -12.91
CA ALA A 113 -1.52 7.44 -12.71
C ALA A 113 -2.31 6.69 -13.80
N ASP A 114 -1.90 6.84 -15.07
CA ASP A 114 -2.51 6.13 -16.20
C ASP A 114 -2.28 4.61 -16.11
N LEU A 115 -1.07 4.20 -15.73
CA LEU A 115 -0.76 2.78 -15.50
C LEU A 115 -1.64 2.18 -14.38
N VAL A 116 -1.76 2.87 -13.25
CA VAL A 116 -2.63 2.42 -12.15
C VAL A 116 -4.10 2.43 -12.58
N ARG A 117 -4.54 3.37 -13.42
CA ARG A 117 -5.90 3.36 -14.00
C ARG A 117 -6.17 2.09 -14.81
N LEU A 118 -5.19 1.61 -15.59
CA LEU A 118 -5.33 0.35 -16.32
C LEU A 118 -5.46 -0.84 -15.37
N VAL A 119 -4.67 -0.87 -14.29
CA VAL A 119 -4.78 -1.91 -13.26
C VAL A 119 -6.17 -1.89 -12.61
N LEU A 120 -6.69 -0.71 -12.25
CA LEU A 120 -8.04 -0.59 -11.69
C LEU A 120 -9.13 -1.11 -12.63
N LYS A 121 -9.00 -0.90 -13.95
CA LYS A 121 -9.95 -1.42 -14.94
C LYS A 121 -9.97 -2.96 -14.93
N ASP A 122 -8.82 -3.59 -14.80
CA ASP A 122 -8.73 -5.05 -14.73
C ASP A 122 -9.24 -5.59 -13.40
N LEU A 123 -8.87 -4.96 -12.28
CA LEU A 123 -9.35 -5.36 -10.96
C LEU A 123 -10.88 -5.28 -10.85
N LYS A 124 -11.51 -4.30 -11.49
CA LYS A 124 -12.97 -4.16 -11.54
C LYS A 124 -13.68 -5.27 -12.34
N LYS A 125 -12.99 -5.95 -13.25
CA LYS A 125 -13.54 -7.08 -14.03
C LYS A 125 -13.52 -8.39 -13.25
N LEU A 126 -12.69 -8.47 -12.21
CA LEU A 126 -12.58 -9.67 -11.39
C LEU A 126 -13.82 -9.84 -10.50
N PRO A 127 -14.22 -11.09 -10.21
CA PRO A 127 -15.38 -11.35 -9.36
C PRO A 127 -15.15 -10.80 -7.95
N LYS A 128 -16.12 -10.01 -7.45
CA LYS A 128 -16.06 -9.31 -6.15
C LYS A 128 -16.10 -10.24 -4.92
N ARG A 129 -16.27 -11.55 -5.11
CA ARG A 129 -16.54 -12.51 -4.03
C ARG A 129 -15.38 -12.74 -3.07
N LYS A 130 -14.14 -12.40 -3.45
CA LYS A 130 -12.95 -12.58 -2.60
C LYS A 130 -12.02 -11.37 -2.69
N LYS A 131 -11.46 -10.97 -1.54
CA LYS A 131 -10.38 -9.97 -1.49
C LYS A 131 -9.22 -10.46 -2.34
N ILE A 132 -8.75 -9.61 -3.25
CA ILE A 132 -7.63 -9.93 -4.13
C ILE A 132 -6.33 -9.76 -3.35
N GLU A 133 -5.48 -10.78 -3.40
CA GLU A 133 -4.19 -10.76 -2.73
C GLU A 133 -3.24 -9.74 -3.36
N LYS A 134 -2.44 -9.07 -2.51
CA LYS A 134 -1.40 -8.12 -2.94
C LYS A 134 -0.52 -8.66 -4.06
N LYS A 135 -0.10 -9.94 -3.97
CA LYS A 135 0.80 -10.57 -4.94
C LYS A 135 0.19 -10.59 -6.36
N LEU A 136 -1.12 -10.81 -6.47
CA LEU A 136 -1.83 -10.79 -7.74
C LEU A 136 -1.96 -9.35 -8.26
N ILE A 137 -2.28 -8.39 -7.39
CA ILE A 137 -2.33 -6.96 -7.74
C ILE A 137 -0.97 -6.49 -8.28
N ASP A 138 0.12 -6.83 -7.59
CA ASP A 138 1.48 -6.49 -7.99
C ASP A 138 1.86 -7.14 -9.33
N LYS A 139 1.41 -8.39 -9.57
CA LYS A 139 1.60 -9.09 -10.84
C LYS A 139 0.89 -8.34 -11.98
N LEU A 140 -0.38 -8.00 -11.81
CA LEU A 140 -1.16 -7.22 -12.79
C LEU A 140 -0.49 -5.89 -13.10
N TYR A 141 0.04 -5.20 -12.08
CA TYR A 141 0.77 -3.96 -12.29
C TYR A 141 2.04 -4.14 -13.14
N ARG A 142 2.84 -5.18 -12.86
CA ARG A 142 4.03 -5.50 -13.66
C ARG A 142 3.66 -5.80 -15.12
N GLU A 143 2.66 -6.65 -15.33
CA GLU A 143 2.17 -7.01 -16.67
C GLU A 143 1.71 -5.78 -17.44
N LYS A 144 0.93 -4.88 -16.83
CA LYS A 144 0.51 -3.63 -17.49
C LYS A 144 1.69 -2.73 -17.84
N ARG A 145 2.67 -2.63 -16.95
CA ARG A 145 3.87 -1.82 -17.19
C ARG A 145 4.65 -2.36 -18.38
N ASP A 146 4.79 -3.68 -18.45
CA ASP A 146 5.58 -4.35 -19.48
C ASP A 146 4.85 -4.30 -20.83
N LEU A 147 3.52 -4.46 -20.85
CA LEU A 147 2.69 -4.21 -22.04
C LEU A 147 2.84 -2.79 -22.57
N VAL A 148 2.80 -1.76 -21.71
CA VAL A 148 3.00 -0.36 -22.13
C VAL A 148 4.40 -0.14 -22.70
N LYS A 149 5.43 -0.76 -22.11
CA LYS A 149 6.80 -0.71 -22.63
C LYS A 149 6.92 -1.37 -23.99
N GLU A 150 6.31 -2.54 -24.16
CA GLU A 150 6.34 -3.29 -25.42
C GLU A 150 5.59 -2.54 -26.53
N ALA A 151 4.39 -2.02 -26.24
CA ALA A 151 3.64 -1.20 -27.17
C ALA A 151 4.47 0.01 -27.63
N LYS A 152 5.12 0.72 -26.71
CA LYS A 152 6.01 1.83 -27.05
C LYS A 152 7.16 1.40 -27.97
N ARG A 153 7.78 0.24 -27.72
CA ARG A 153 8.85 -0.31 -28.58
C ARG A 153 8.33 -0.62 -29.99
N LYS A 154 7.17 -1.28 -30.08
CA LYS A 154 6.51 -1.59 -31.36
C LYS A 154 6.16 -0.33 -32.14
N THR A 155 5.61 0.70 -31.50
CA THR A 155 5.32 1.99 -32.15
C THR A 155 6.59 2.66 -32.69
N ILE A 156 7.69 2.63 -31.95
CA ILE A 156 8.97 3.19 -32.42
C ILE A 156 9.52 2.39 -33.60
N ALA A 157 9.46 1.06 -33.55
CA ALA A 157 9.90 0.20 -34.64
C ALA A 157 9.08 0.44 -35.91
N PHE A 158 7.76 0.54 -35.78
CA PHE A 158 6.86 0.84 -36.88
C PHE A 158 7.14 2.22 -37.49
N ALA A 159 7.27 3.26 -36.65
CA ALA A 159 7.62 4.60 -37.13
C ALA A 159 8.97 4.65 -37.86
N LYS A 160 9.97 3.86 -37.43
CA LYS A 160 11.25 3.76 -38.15
C LYS A 160 11.09 3.14 -39.55
N ILE A 161 10.24 2.11 -39.68
CA ILE A 161 9.94 1.47 -40.97
C ILE A 161 9.20 2.44 -41.89
N GLU A 162 8.21 3.17 -41.36
CA GLU A 162 7.48 4.18 -42.13
C GLU A 162 8.41 5.28 -42.63
N VAL A 163 9.28 5.82 -41.77
CA VAL A 163 10.25 6.86 -42.16
C VAL A 163 11.26 6.34 -43.19
N SER A 164 11.73 5.10 -43.09
CA SER A 164 12.62 4.51 -44.11
C SER A 164 11.93 4.27 -45.45
N ASN A 165 10.60 4.06 -45.44
CA ASN A 165 9.78 3.95 -46.65
C ASN A 165 9.29 5.32 -47.17
N TYR A 166 9.69 6.42 -46.52
CA TYR A 166 9.33 7.80 -46.86
C TYR A 166 10.52 8.55 -47.50
N GLY A 167 11.18 7.90 -48.46
CA GLY A 167 12.18 8.50 -49.36
C GLY A 167 11.87 8.07 -50.81
N PRO A 168 12.24 8.87 -51.82
CA PRO A 168 11.91 8.60 -53.23
C PRO A 168 12.51 7.29 -53.76
#